data_AF-A0A5K0XC00-F1
#
_entry.id   AF-A0A5K0XC00-F1
#
_cell.length_a   1.000
_cell.length_b   1.000
_cell.length_c   1.000
_cell.angle_alpha   90.00
_cell.angle_beta   90.00
_cell.angle_gamma   90.00
#
_symmetry.space_group_name_H-M   'P 1'
#
loop_
_entity.id
_entity.type
_entity.pdbx_description
1 polymer ?
#
loop_
_entity_poly.entity_id
_entity_poly.type
_entity_poly.pdbx_seq_one_letter_code
_entity_poly.pdbx_strand_id
1 'polypeptide(L)' 'GSAKRLVKAALQEAARKREMRYGDLRKIDRKVRRHFHDDITVIVLFLNHDLISRGTTQGSPISVHSSLEH' A
#
# COMPACT_ATOMS: atom_id res chain seq x y z
N GLY A 1 3.20 -9.69 -1.67
CA GLY A 1 3.04 -8.77 -2.82
C GLY A 1 3.72 -7.44 -2.56
N SER A 2 3.93 -6.65 -3.62
CA SER A 2 4.58 -5.31 -3.57
C SER A 2 3.84 -4.34 -2.63
N ALA A 3 2.50 -4.34 -2.65
CA ALA A 3 1.70 -3.50 -1.76
C ALA A 3 2.02 -3.73 -0.27
N LYS A 4 2.09 -5.01 0.17
CA LYS A 4 2.44 -5.38 1.55
C LYS A 4 3.83 -4.85 1.98
N ARG A 5 4.80 -4.85 1.07
CA ARG A 5 6.15 -4.30 1.32
C ARG A 5 6.12 -2.78 1.47
N LEU A 6 5.35 -2.10 0.62
CA LEU A 6 5.18 -0.64 0.67
C LEU A 6 4.45 -0.19 1.95
N VAL A 7 3.39 -0.90 2.36
CA VAL A 7 2.68 -0.64 3.63
C VAL A 7 3.64 -0.78 4.81
N LYS A 8 4.45 -1.86 4.84
CA LYS A 8 5.45 -2.05 5.90
C LYS A 8 6.47 -0.91 5.94
N ALA A 9 6.99 -0.49 4.79
CA ALA A 9 7.94 0.61 4.70
C ALA A 9 7.33 1.94 5.19
N ALA A 10 6.10 2.25 4.77
CA ALA A 10 5.39 3.46 5.20
C ALA A 10 5.18 3.49 6.73
N LEU A 11 4.79 2.36 7.32
CA LEU A 11 4.66 2.22 8.77
C LEU A 11 6.01 2.32 9.51
N GLN A 12 7.08 1.78 8.94
CA GLN A 12 8.43 1.93 9.51
C GLN A 12 8.88 3.39 9.51
N GLU A 13 8.57 4.15 8.45
CA GLU A 13 8.88 5.58 8.42
C GLU A 13 8.01 6.42 9.37
N ALA A 14 6.72 6.11 9.47
CA ALA A 14 5.84 6.73 10.46
C ALA A 14 6.39 6.51 11.89
N ALA A 15 6.84 5.29 12.18
CA ALA A 15 7.43 4.95 13.47
C ALA A 15 8.74 5.73 13.72
N ARG A 16 9.64 5.78 12.73
CA ARG A 16 10.93 6.49 12.83
C ARG A 16 10.74 8.00 13.11
N LYS A 17 9.81 8.65 12.41
CA LYS A 17 9.51 10.10 12.60
C LYS A 17 8.97 10.43 13.99
N ARG A 18 8.46 9.43 14.70
CA ARG A 18 7.92 9.53 16.06
C ARG A 18 8.83 8.86 17.09
N GLU A 19 10.07 8.58 16.71
CA GLU A 19 11.10 7.97 17.56
C GLU A 19 10.65 6.68 18.25
N MET A 20 9.84 5.88 17.55
CA MET A 20 9.27 4.63 18.07
C MET A 20 9.63 3.43 17.19
N ARG A 21 9.44 2.23 17.73
CA ARG A 21 9.62 1.00 16.95
C ARG A 21 8.36 0.68 16.15
N TYR A 22 8.53 0.07 14.98
CA TYR A 22 7.43 -0.43 14.15
C TYR A 22 6.47 -1.35 14.94
N GLY A 23 7.02 -2.20 15.82
CA GLY A 23 6.23 -3.09 16.66
C GLY A 23 5.34 -2.36 17.67
N ASP A 24 5.77 -1.19 18.13
CA ASP A 24 5.02 -0.36 19.08
C ASP A 24 3.92 0.39 18.33
N LEU A 25 4.24 1.00 17.18
CA LEU A 25 3.26 1.66 16.30
C LEU A 25 2.09 0.74 15.93
N ARG A 26 2.36 -0.56 15.67
CA ARG A 26 1.33 -1.55 15.32
C ARG A 26 0.36 -1.88 16.47
N LYS A 27 0.75 -1.66 17.71
CA LYS A 27 -0.07 -1.95 18.89
C LYS A 27 -0.93 -0.74 19.31
N ILE A 28 -0.71 0.41 18.67
CA ILE A 28 -1.44 1.64 18.98
C ILE A 28 -2.90 1.52 18.52
N ASP A 29 -3.81 1.80 19.44
CA ASP A 29 -5.23 1.78 19.16
C ASP A 29 -5.63 2.75 18.04
N ARG A 30 -6.62 2.35 17.24
CA ARG A 30 -7.13 3.12 16.11
C ARG A 30 -7.53 4.55 16.50
N LYS A 31 -8.00 4.77 17.72
CA LYS A 31 -8.42 6.09 18.24
C LYS A 31 -7.25 7.08 18.38
N VAL A 32 -6.04 6.59 18.70
CA VAL A 32 -4.88 7.45 18.95
C VAL A 32 -3.79 7.34 17.87
N ARG A 33 -3.87 6.34 16.98
CA ARG A 33 -2.95 6.12 15.86
C ARG A 33 -2.71 7.37 14.98
N ARG A 34 -3.73 8.21 14.80
CA ARG A 34 -3.67 9.47 14.01
C ARG A 34 -2.66 10.51 14.52
N HIS A 35 -2.23 10.41 15.78
CA HIS A 35 -1.13 11.25 16.27
C HIS A 35 0.22 10.87 15.65
N PHE A 36 0.35 9.64 15.17
CA PHE A 36 1.59 9.08 14.64
C PHE A 36 1.59 9.08 13.12
N HIS A 37 0.47 8.69 12.50
CA HIS A 37 0.21 8.80 11.07
C HIS A 37 -1.30 8.80 10.81
N ASP A 38 -1.75 9.43 9.72
CA ASP A 38 -3.14 9.35 9.25
C ASP A 38 -3.46 7.93 8.70
N ASP A 39 -4.34 7.81 7.72
CA ASP A 39 -4.56 6.54 7.05
C ASP A 39 -3.49 6.32 5.95
N ILE A 40 -2.95 5.10 5.87
CA ILE A 40 -1.96 4.73 4.85
C ILE A 40 -2.66 3.85 3.81
N THR A 41 -2.72 4.35 2.58
CA THR A 41 -3.27 3.62 1.43
C THR A 41 -2.16 3.40 0.41
N VAL A 42 -2.05 2.18 -0.12
CA VAL A 42 -1.09 1.84 -1.17
C VAL A 42 -1.84 1.33 -2.39
N ILE A 43 -1.59 1.96 -3.54
CA ILE A 43 -2.09 1.52 -4.84
C ILE A 43 -0.88 1.04 -5.66
N VAL A 44 -0.96 -0.16 -6.22
CA VAL A 44 0.08 -0.72 -7.09
C VAL A 44 -0.55 -0.98 -8.45
N LEU A 45 -0.07 -0.28 -9.47
CA LEU A 45 -0.48 -0.43 -10.86
C LEU A 45 0.57 -1.24 -11.62
N PHE A 46 0.16 -2.35 -12.23
CA PHE A 46 1.01 -3.12 -13.13
C PHE A 46 0.59 -2.79 -14.57
N LEU A 47 1.51 -2.26 -15.36
CA LEU A 47 1.30 -1.92 -16.76
C LEU A 47 2.04 -2.92 -17.64
N ASN A 48 1.34 -3.52 -18.59
CA ASN A 48 1.95 -4.35 -19.61
C ASN A 48 2.28 -3.49 -20.84
N HIS A 49 3.53 -3.07 -20.94
CA HIS A 49 4.01 -2.21 -22.02
C HIS A 49 3.83 -2.84 -23.41
N ASP A 50 3.95 -4.16 -23.53
CA ASP A 50 3.84 -4.86 -24.81
C ASP A 50 2.39 -4.91 -25.32
N LEU A 51 1.41 -5.05 -24.43
CA LEU A 51 -0.01 -4.99 -24.79
C LEU A 51 -0.43 -3.55 -25.14
N ILE A 52 0.11 -2.57 -24.42
CA ILE A 52 -0.16 -1.15 -24.68
C ILE A 52 0.42 -0.73 -26.04
N SER A 53 1.65 -1.14 -26.37
CA SER A 53 2.31 -0.73 -27.62
C SER A 53 1.73 -1.37 -28.88
N ARG A 54 1.16 -2.58 -28.77
CA ARG A 54 0.64 -3.35 -29.92
C ARG A 54 -0.80 -2.97 -30.31
N GLY A 55 -1.48 -2.12 -29.54
CA GLY A 55 -2.87 -1.71 -29.83
C GLY A 55 -3.89 -2.84 -29.80
N THR A 56 -3.51 -4.03 -29.31
CA THR A 56 -4.35 -5.21 -29.29
C THR A 56 -5.34 -5.12 -28.14
N THR A 57 -6.53 -4.59 -28.38
CA THR A 57 -7.64 -4.63 -27.42
C THR A 57 -8.65 -5.71 -27.82
N GLN A 58 -8.26 -6.98 -27.73
CA GLN A 58 -9.24 -8.05 -27.61
C GLN A 58 -9.48 -8.34 -26.12
N GLY A 59 -10.17 -7.43 -25.42
CA GLY A 59 -10.54 -7.59 -24.02
C GLY A 59 -10.45 -6.31 -23.19
N SER A 60 -11.08 -6.32 -22.01
CA SER A 60 -11.00 -5.20 -21.06
C SER A 60 -9.54 -5.03 -20.59
N PRO A 61 -8.93 -3.85 -20.78
CA PRO A 61 -7.50 -3.63 -20.52
C PRO A 61 -7.13 -3.54 -19.03
N ILE A 62 -8.13 -3.63 -18.14
CA ILE A 62 -7.96 -3.34 -16.71
C ILE A 62 -8.69 -4.41 -15.90
N SER A 63 -7.96 -5.02 -14.95
CA SER A 63 -8.54 -5.79 -13.84
C SER A 63 -8.25 -5.08 -12.52
N VAL A 64 -9.29 -4.94 -11.68
CA VAL A 64 -9.17 -4.35 -10.34
C VAL A 64 -9.27 -5.47 -9.32
N HIS A 65 -8.18 -5.68 -8.59
CA HIS A 65 -8.13 -6.66 -7.50
C HIS A 65 -7.94 -5.91 -6.17
N SER A 66 -8.87 -6.10 -5.24
CA SER A 66 -8.72 -5.66 -3.85
C SER A 66 -8.26 -6.82 -3.00
N SER A 67 -7.27 -6.58 -2.14
CA SER A 67 -6.85 -7.52 -1.10
C SER A 67 -7.02 -6.80 0.24
N LEU A 68 -8.24 -6.85 0.77
CA LEU A 68 -8.51 -6.55 2.17
C LEU A 68 -8.40 -7.87 2.92
N GLU A 69 -7.20 -8.20 3.41
CA GLU A 69 -7.11 -9.19 4.49
C GLU A 69 -7.27 -8.44 5.81
N HIS A 70 -8.32 -8.81 6.56
CA HIS A 70 -8.57 -8.39 7.93
C HIS A 70 -7.55 -9.02 8.89
#